data_AF-A0A383AW19-F1
#
_entry.id   AF-A0A383AW19-F1
#
_cell.length_a   1.000
_cell.length_b   1.000
_cell.length_c   1.000
_cell.angle_alpha   90.00
_cell.angle_beta   90.00
_cell.angle_gamma   90.00
#
_symmetry.space_group_name_H-M   'P 1'
#
loop_
_entity.id
_entity.type
_entity.pdbx_description
1 polymer ?
#
loop_
_entity_poly.entity_id
_entity_poly.type
_entity_poly.pdbx_seq_one_letter_code
_entity_poly.pdbx_strand_id
1 'polypeptide(L)'
;QCYLAVINGSASGGGYELALSCEHIMLVDDGSSRVALPELPLLGVLPATGGLTRLVDKRKIRRDYADIFCTTAEGIGGKRAVEWGLVDELVTASKIEEASLVRARLLAGTDDRSDRKGITLTPLNRRFSGDQINYGYLVVEINKENSSAAFTLYGPEEGCPGELEGVLAQGAEFWLLQLARELEDAILHLRTNRPDINCWVFKVVGESRILNSYDSFLLDGVGNWFLEEIRLFWMRTLKRLDITSRSLM
;
A
#
# COMPACT_ATOMS: atom_id res chain seq x y z
N GLN A 1 -8.92 6.56 2.60
CA GLN A 1 -8.91 6.80 1.13
C GLN A 1 -9.91 5.83 0.51
N CYS A 2 -10.54 6.16 -0.61
CA CYS A 2 -11.50 5.29 -1.29
C CYS A 2 -11.09 5.18 -2.76
N TYR A 3 -11.10 3.97 -3.29
CA TYR A 3 -10.68 3.61 -4.63
C TYR A 3 -11.84 3.00 -5.41
N LEU A 4 -12.00 3.46 -6.64
CA LEU A 4 -12.99 2.99 -7.59
C LEU A 4 -12.29 2.26 -8.74
N ALA A 5 -12.62 0.99 -8.94
CA ALA A 5 -12.17 0.25 -10.12
C ALA A 5 -13.20 0.42 -11.25
N VAL A 6 -12.77 0.93 -12.40
CA VAL A 6 -13.59 1.02 -13.62
C VAL A 6 -12.99 0.08 -14.66
N ILE A 7 -13.63 -1.05 -14.86
CA ILE A 7 -13.17 -2.11 -15.77
C ILE A 7 -13.79 -1.89 -17.14
N ASN A 8 -12.99 -1.39 -18.08
CA ASN A 8 -13.34 -1.19 -19.48
C ASN A 8 -12.61 -2.22 -20.36
N GLY A 9 -13.11 -3.46 -20.36
CA GLY A 9 -12.45 -4.59 -21.00
C GLY A 9 -12.43 -5.83 -20.09
N SER A 10 -11.48 -6.73 -20.34
CA SER A 10 -11.29 -7.92 -19.51
C SER A 10 -10.31 -7.65 -18.36
N ALA A 11 -10.71 -7.96 -17.13
CA ALA A 11 -9.84 -7.99 -15.97
C ALA A 11 -9.66 -9.45 -15.51
N SER A 12 -8.45 -9.99 -15.72
CA SER A 12 -8.17 -11.41 -15.49
C SER A 12 -7.00 -11.60 -14.52
N GLY A 13 -7.12 -12.60 -13.65
CA GLY A 13 -6.14 -12.93 -12.63
C GLY A 13 -5.78 -11.73 -11.76
N GLY A 14 -4.49 -11.38 -11.71
CA GLY A 14 -3.98 -10.21 -10.97
C GLY A 14 -4.69 -8.88 -11.30
N GLY A 15 -5.20 -8.70 -12.52
CA GLY A 15 -5.99 -7.52 -12.87
C GLY A 15 -7.31 -7.42 -12.11
N TYR A 16 -7.98 -8.56 -11.89
CA TYR A 16 -9.16 -8.62 -11.06
C TYR A 16 -8.83 -8.66 -9.55
N GLU A 17 -7.71 -9.28 -9.14
CA GLU A 17 -7.23 -9.18 -7.75
C GLU A 17 -6.96 -7.72 -7.33
N LEU A 18 -6.45 -6.90 -8.25
CA LEU A 18 -6.31 -5.46 -8.03
C LEU A 18 -7.68 -4.77 -7.90
N ALA A 19 -8.63 -5.05 -8.80
CA ALA A 19 -9.99 -4.50 -8.70
C ALA A 19 -10.67 -4.89 -7.38
N LEU A 20 -10.49 -6.13 -6.92
CA LEU A 20 -10.99 -6.62 -5.63
C LEU A 20 -10.44 -5.82 -4.44
N SER A 21 -9.28 -5.17 -4.57
CA SER A 21 -8.75 -4.30 -3.52
C SER A 21 -9.52 -2.98 -3.37
N CYS A 22 -10.18 -2.49 -4.43
CA CYS A 22 -10.97 -1.26 -4.44
C CYS A 22 -12.33 -1.39 -3.75
N GLU A 23 -12.85 -0.31 -3.17
CA GLU A 23 -14.13 -0.27 -2.45
C GLU A 23 -15.32 -0.59 -3.37
N HIS A 24 -15.26 -0.16 -4.63
CA HIS A 24 -16.32 -0.33 -5.60
C HIS A 24 -15.75 -0.71 -6.97
N ILE A 25 -16.43 -1.61 -7.68
CA ILE A 25 -16.02 -2.16 -8.97
C ILE A 25 -17.15 -1.98 -9.99
N MET A 26 -16.90 -1.16 -11.00
CA MET A 26 -17.76 -0.96 -12.16
C MET A 26 -17.25 -1.80 -13.33
N LEU A 27 -18.12 -2.48 -14.05
CA LEU A 27 -17.79 -3.22 -15.27
C LEU A 27 -18.58 -2.68 -16.46
N VAL A 28 -17.89 -2.47 -17.59
CA VAL A 28 -18.58 -2.05 -18.80
C VAL A 28 -19.45 -3.19 -19.36
N ASP A 29 -20.69 -2.88 -19.74
CA ASP A 29 -21.64 -3.81 -20.34
C ASP A 29 -21.63 -3.66 -21.87
N ASP A 30 -20.60 -4.25 -22.49
CA ASP A 30 -20.37 -4.24 -23.94
C ASP A 30 -20.50 -5.65 -24.58
N GLY A 31 -20.93 -6.64 -23.78
CA GLY A 31 -21.04 -8.05 -24.19
C GLY A 31 -19.73 -8.84 -24.21
N SER A 32 -18.57 -8.17 -24.17
CA SER A 32 -17.24 -8.78 -24.26
C SER A 32 -16.43 -8.68 -22.97
N SER A 33 -16.69 -7.67 -22.14
CA SER A 33 -15.97 -7.40 -20.90
C SER A 33 -16.31 -8.42 -19.81
N ARG A 34 -15.28 -8.90 -19.13
CA ARG A 34 -15.34 -10.02 -18.17
C ARG A 34 -14.39 -9.77 -17.00
N VAL A 35 -14.74 -10.32 -15.84
CA VAL A 35 -13.81 -10.56 -14.74
C VAL A 35 -13.51 -12.06 -14.65
N ALA A 36 -12.26 -12.43 -14.33
CA ALA A 36 -11.84 -13.83 -14.25
C ALA A 36 -10.71 -14.04 -13.24
N LEU A 37 -10.64 -15.24 -12.66
CA LEU A 37 -9.49 -15.76 -11.93
C LEU A 37 -9.06 -17.12 -12.50
N PRO A 38 -8.36 -17.13 -13.65
CA PRO A 38 -8.05 -18.37 -14.37
C PRO A 38 -6.77 -19.06 -13.88
N GLU A 39 -6.17 -18.61 -12.76
CA GLU A 39 -4.89 -19.08 -12.26
C GLU A 39 -4.86 -20.61 -12.06
N LEU A 40 -5.94 -21.20 -11.56
CA LEU A 40 -6.01 -22.64 -11.34
C LEU A 40 -6.05 -23.43 -12.66
N PRO A 41 -7.02 -23.21 -13.57
CA PRO A 41 -7.09 -23.98 -14.81
C PRO A 41 -5.97 -23.67 -15.81
N LEU A 42 -5.41 -22.45 -15.84
CA LEU A 42 -4.39 -22.06 -16.83
C LEU A 42 -2.94 -22.18 -16.32
N LEU A 43 -2.71 -21.98 -15.03
CA LEU A 43 -1.36 -21.89 -14.47
C LEU A 43 -1.10 -22.92 -13.36
N GLY A 44 -2.12 -23.64 -12.88
CA GLY A 44 -1.99 -24.60 -11.78
C GLY A 44 -1.64 -23.96 -10.44
N VAL A 45 -1.92 -22.66 -10.26
CA VAL A 45 -1.67 -21.92 -9.02
C VAL A 45 -2.94 -21.23 -8.53
N LEU A 46 -2.94 -20.72 -7.30
CA LEU A 46 -4.07 -19.99 -6.76
C LEU A 46 -3.97 -18.49 -7.07
N PRO A 47 -5.11 -17.76 -7.10
CA PRO A 47 -5.13 -16.30 -7.04
C PRO A 47 -4.54 -15.81 -5.71
N ALA A 48 -3.23 -15.59 -5.70
CA ALA A 48 -2.40 -15.49 -4.49
C ALA A 48 -2.15 -14.05 -4.04
N THR A 49 -2.59 -13.03 -4.77
CA THR A 49 -2.50 -11.61 -4.38
C THR A 49 -3.70 -11.20 -3.50
N GLY A 50 -4.31 -12.18 -2.82
CA GLY A 50 -5.48 -12.03 -1.96
C GLY A 50 -6.82 -12.13 -2.68
N GLY A 51 -6.86 -12.63 -3.92
CA GLY A 51 -8.09 -12.81 -4.70
C GLY A 51 -9.12 -13.67 -3.97
N LEU A 52 -8.75 -14.89 -3.58
CA LEU A 52 -9.64 -15.81 -2.86
C LEU A 52 -10.16 -15.23 -1.54
N THR A 53 -9.25 -14.63 -0.75
CA THR A 53 -9.61 -13.98 0.51
C THR A 53 -10.60 -12.84 0.28
N ARG A 54 -10.40 -12.01 -0.74
CA ARG A 54 -11.34 -10.90 -1.03
C ARG A 54 -12.65 -11.40 -1.64
N LEU A 55 -12.68 -12.49 -2.41
CA LEU A 55 -13.93 -13.09 -2.88
C LEU A 55 -14.83 -13.53 -1.71
N VAL A 56 -14.25 -14.22 -0.72
CA VAL A 56 -15.02 -14.78 0.40
C VAL A 56 -15.25 -13.74 1.49
N ASP A 57 -14.20 -13.04 1.93
CA ASP A 57 -14.27 -12.20 3.12
C ASP A 57 -14.77 -10.78 2.81
N LYS A 58 -14.46 -10.25 1.64
CA LYS A 58 -14.88 -8.89 1.23
C LYS A 58 -16.17 -8.92 0.40
N ARG A 59 -16.19 -9.67 -0.71
CA ARG A 59 -17.33 -9.74 -1.64
C ARG A 59 -18.44 -10.66 -1.15
N LYS A 60 -18.17 -11.50 -0.12
CA LYS A 60 -19.13 -12.45 0.47
C LYS A 60 -19.76 -13.39 -0.55
N ILE A 61 -19.01 -13.75 -1.59
CA ILE A 61 -19.48 -14.67 -2.63
C ILE A 61 -19.68 -16.06 -2.02
N ARG A 62 -20.79 -16.69 -2.37
CA ARG A 62 -21.07 -18.08 -1.95
C ARG A 62 -19.97 -19.00 -2.45
N ARG A 63 -19.47 -19.90 -1.61
CA ARG A 63 -18.24 -20.66 -1.87
C ARG A 63 -18.28 -21.49 -3.15
N ASP A 64 -19.43 -22.03 -3.51
CA ASP A 64 -19.66 -22.77 -4.75
C ASP A 64 -19.62 -21.87 -6.00
N TYR A 65 -20.10 -20.63 -5.93
CA TYR A 65 -19.92 -19.67 -7.02
C TYR A 65 -18.45 -19.24 -7.14
N ALA A 66 -17.75 -19.07 -6.02
CA ALA A 66 -16.32 -18.79 -6.02
C ALA A 66 -15.52 -19.96 -6.61
N ASP A 67 -15.88 -21.21 -6.30
CA ASP A 67 -15.29 -22.41 -6.88
C ASP A 67 -15.44 -22.45 -8.40
N ILE A 68 -16.67 -22.30 -8.92
CA ILE A 68 -16.93 -22.23 -10.36
C ILE A 68 -16.14 -21.09 -11.00
N PHE A 69 -16.14 -19.91 -10.37
CA PHE A 69 -15.44 -18.73 -10.89
C PHE A 69 -13.93 -18.92 -10.97
N CYS A 70 -13.30 -19.61 -10.02
CA CYS A 70 -11.86 -19.85 -9.99
C CYS A 70 -11.42 -21.08 -10.80
N THR A 71 -12.36 -21.92 -11.23
CA THR A 71 -12.10 -23.12 -12.04
C THR A 71 -12.49 -22.95 -13.52
N THR A 72 -13.00 -21.77 -13.90
CA THR A 72 -13.43 -21.44 -15.28
C THR A 72 -12.56 -20.34 -15.86
N ALA A 73 -11.97 -20.55 -17.04
CA ALA A 73 -11.02 -19.60 -17.63
C ALA A 73 -11.69 -18.40 -18.33
N GLU A 74 -12.90 -18.59 -18.86
CA GLU A 74 -13.62 -17.61 -19.68
C GLU A 74 -14.17 -16.42 -18.89
N GLY A 75 -14.21 -16.51 -17.56
CA GLY A 75 -14.70 -15.46 -16.69
C GLY A 75 -16.20 -15.17 -16.82
N ILE A 76 -16.64 -14.15 -16.06
CA ILE A 76 -18.03 -13.76 -15.92
C ILE A 76 -18.17 -12.26 -16.20
N GLY A 77 -19.19 -11.90 -16.98
CA GLY A 77 -19.52 -10.50 -17.28
C GLY A 77 -21.03 -10.30 -17.32
N GLY A 78 -21.44 -9.09 -17.70
CA GLY A 78 -22.84 -8.69 -17.76
C GLY A 78 -23.56 -8.90 -16.42
N LYS A 79 -24.89 -9.10 -16.48
CA LYS A 79 -25.76 -9.17 -15.29
C LYS A 79 -25.32 -10.21 -14.27
N ARG A 80 -24.80 -11.35 -14.75
CA ARG A 80 -24.30 -12.44 -13.90
C ARG A 80 -23.15 -11.98 -12.98
N ALA A 81 -22.28 -11.06 -13.44
CA ALA A 81 -21.20 -10.55 -12.60
C ALA A 81 -21.72 -9.77 -11.39
N VAL A 82 -22.80 -9.01 -11.56
CA VAL A 82 -23.46 -8.28 -10.46
C VAL A 82 -24.25 -9.23 -9.57
N GLU A 83 -25.02 -10.15 -10.16
CA GLU A 83 -25.83 -11.13 -9.42
C GLU A 83 -24.98 -12.01 -8.50
N TRP A 84 -23.76 -12.37 -8.93
CA TRP A 84 -22.82 -13.15 -8.13
C TRP A 84 -22.01 -12.30 -7.15
N GLY A 85 -22.15 -10.97 -7.19
CA GLY A 85 -21.39 -10.03 -6.36
C GLY A 85 -19.93 -9.89 -6.77
N LEU A 86 -19.54 -10.28 -7.99
CA LEU A 86 -18.18 -10.13 -8.50
C LEU A 86 -17.85 -8.67 -8.84
N VAL A 87 -18.84 -7.89 -9.25
CA VAL A 87 -18.75 -6.44 -9.47
C VAL A 87 -19.98 -5.78 -8.85
N ASP A 88 -19.91 -4.47 -8.61
CA ASP A 88 -20.98 -3.74 -7.91
C ASP A 88 -22.04 -3.20 -8.87
N GLU A 89 -21.63 -2.79 -10.08
CA GLU A 89 -22.56 -2.31 -11.09
C GLU A 89 -22.04 -2.51 -12.51
N LEU A 90 -22.98 -2.47 -13.46
CA LEU A 90 -22.72 -2.45 -14.89
C LEU A 90 -22.97 -1.05 -15.45
N VAL A 91 -22.15 -0.65 -16.41
CA VAL A 91 -22.35 0.62 -17.12
C VAL A 91 -22.17 0.42 -18.62
N THR A 92 -23.06 0.99 -19.42
CA THR A 92 -22.91 0.97 -20.88
C THR A 92 -21.67 1.74 -21.31
N ALA A 93 -20.97 1.27 -22.35
CA ALA A 93 -19.74 1.90 -22.84
C ALA A 93 -19.87 3.42 -23.09
N SER A 94 -21.00 3.87 -23.63
CA SER A 94 -21.26 5.30 -23.91
C SER A 94 -21.39 6.20 -22.68
N LYS A 95 -21.56 5.64 -21.47
CA LYS A 95 -21.79 6.38 -20.21
C LYS A 95 -20.68 6.18 -19.18
N ILE A 96 -19.62 5.44 -19.52
CA ILE A 96 -18.61 5.01 -18.55
C ILE A 96 -17.91 6.18 -17.85
N GLU A 97 -17.55 7.22 -18.61
CA GLU A 97 -16.88 8.40 -18.08
C GLU A 97 -17.78 9.17 -17.11
N GLU A 98 -18.98 9.55 -17.56
CA GLU A 98 -19.97 10.25 -16.72
C GLU A 98 -20.32 9.45 -15.45
N ALA A 99 -20.63 8.16 -15.59
CA ALA A 99 -20.99 7.31 -14.46
C ALA A 99 -19.84 7.15 -13.47
N SER A 100 -18.60 7.02 -13.95
CA SER A 100 -17.43 6.91 -13.07
C SER A 100 -17.21 8.17 -12.25
N LEU A 101 -17.42 9.36 -12.83
CA LEU A 101 -17.32 10.64 -12.12
C LEU A 101 -18.43 10.78 -11.08
N VAL A 102 -19.66 10.40 -11.42
CA VAL A 102 -20.78 10.39 -10.47
C VAL A 102 -20.47 9.45 -9.31
N ARG A 103 -20.02 8.22 -9.59
CA ARG A 103 -19.68 7.24 -8.56
C ARG A 103 -18.52 7.71 -7.69
N ALA A 104 -17.47 8.26 -8.29
CA ALA A 104 -16.32 8.80 -7.56
C ALA A 104 -16.74 9.94 -6.61
N ARG A 105 -17.62 10.86 -7.05
CA ARG A 105 -18.16 11.91 -6.18
C ARG A 105 -18.99 11.36 -5.02
N LEU A 106 -19.81 10.34 -5.28
CA LEU A 106 -20.58 9.68 -4.22
C LEU A 106 -19.67 9.00 -3.20
N LEU A 107 -18.61 8.32 -3.66
CA LEU A 107 -17.62 7.67 -2.79
C LEU A 107 -16.74 8.66 -2.02
N ALA A 108 -16.46 9.83 -2.59
CA ALA A 108 -15.77 10.92 -1.89
C ALA A 108 -16.61 11.52 -0.75
N GLY A 109 -17.95 11.44 -0.85
CA GLY A 109 -18.87 11.93 0.17
C GLY A 109 -18.70 13.44 0.39
N THR A 110 -18.62 13.85 1.66
CA THR A 110 -18.45 15.26 2.07
C THR A 110 -17.01 15.61 2.46
N ASP A 111 -16.04 14.74 2.20
CA ASP A 111 -14.62 14.97 2.51
C ASP A 111 -14.02 15.93 1.47
N ASP A 112 -14.23 17.23 1.67
CA ASP A 112 -13.57 18.27 0.89
C ASP A 112 -12.09 18.35 1.32
N ARG A 113 -11.21 18.28 0.33
CA ARG A 113 -9.75 18.29 0.50
C ARG A 113 -9.09 19.43 -0.27
N SER A 114 -9.89 20.34 -0.83
CA SER A 114 -9.43 21.41 -1.71
C SER A 114 -8.54 22.45 -1.01
N ASP A 115 -8.63 22.53 0.32
CA ASP A 115 -7.80 23.38 1.19
C ASP A 115 -6.40 22.81 1.45
N ARG A 116 -6.16 21.54 1.11
CA ARG A 116 -4.89 20.85 1.41
C ARG A 116 -3.84 21.16 0.35
N LYS A 117 -2.73 21.76 0.77
CA LYS A 117 -1.52 21.88 -0.06
C LYS A 117 -0.77 20.55 -0.06
N GLY A 118 -0.60 19.95 -1.24
CA GLY A 118 0.12 18.68 -1.40
C GLY A 118 1.58 18.78 -0.97
N ILE A 119 2.11 17.69 -0.41
CA ILE A 119 3.52 17.54 -0.05
C ILE A 119 4.21 16.72 -1.13
N THR A 120 5.22 17.29 -1.77
CA THR A 120 5.96 16.61 -2.85
C THR A 120 6.96 15.63 -2.24
N LEU A 121 6.82 14.34 -2.56
CA LEU A 121 7.77 13.31 -2.13
C LEU A 121 9.05 13.37 -2.99
N THR A 122 10.06 14.10 -2.52
CA THR A 122 11.37 14.23 -3.18
C THR A 122 12.11 12.89 -3.23
N PRO A 123 12.93 12.60 -4.26
CA PRO A 123 13.69 11.36 -4.36
C PRO A 123 14.52 11.06 -3.10
N LEU A 124 14.58 9.78 -2.69
CA LEU A 124 15.41 9.37 -1.56
C LEU A 124 16.90 9.42 -1.93
N ASN A 125 17.72 10.00 -1.05
CA ASN A 125 19.17 10.03 -1.20
C ASN A 125 19.80 8.71 -0.70
N ARG A 126 19.55 7.61 -1.42
CA ARG A 126 20.12 6.30 -1.12
C ARG A 126 21.49 6.13 -1.77
N ARG A 127 22.51 5.77 -0.97
CA ARG A 127 23.88 5.57 -1.42
C ARG A 127 24.43 4.21 -0.97
N PHE A 128 24.96 3.44 -1.92
CA PHE A 128 25.66 2.19 -1.61
C PHE A 128 27.15 2.47 -1.41
N SER A 129 27.73 1.93 -0.35
CA SER A 129 29.17 2.02 -0.05
C SER A 129 29.66 0.67 0.48
N GLY A 130 30.21 -0.16 -0.41
CA GLY A 130 30.59 -1.53 -0.05
C GLY A 130 29.40 -2.33 0.47
N ASP A 131 29.52 -2.86 1.68
CA ASP A 131 28.44 -3.60 2.35
C ASP A 131 27.51 -2.69 3.18
N GLN A 132 27.48 -1.38 2.91
CA GLN A 132 26.56 -0.43 3.56
C GLN A 132 25.58 0.21 2.59
N ILE A 133 24.37 0.49 3.07
CA ILE A 133 23.37 1.34 2.43
C ILE A 133 23.14 2.55 3.34
N ASN A 134 23.39 3.74 2.82
CA ASN A 134 23.33 4.99 3.55
C ASN A 134 22.14 5.84 3.06
N TYR A 135 21.37 6.35 4.00
CA TYR A 135 20.28 7.31 3.82
C TYR A 135 20.53 8.55 4.70
N GLY A 136 19.55 9.43 4.88
CA GLY A 136 19.66 10.59 5.76
C GLY A 136 19.65 10.22 7.24
N TYR A 137 18.65 9.45 7.67
CA TYR A 137 18.44 9.03 9.06
C TYR A 137 18.53 7.51 9.26
N LEU A 138 19.03 6.79 8.26
CA LEU A 138 19.20 5.34 8.32
C LEU A 138 20.52 4.92 7.69
N VAL A 139 21.23 4.04 8.39
CA VAL A 139 22.35 3.27 7.83
C VAL A 139 22.04 1.80 7.98
N VAL A 140 22.20 1.04 6.90
CA VAL A 140 22.10 -0.43 6.92
C VAL A 140 23.47 -1.02 6.64
N GLU A 141 24.04 -1.69 7.62
CA GLU A 141 25.33 -2.38 7.50
C GLU A 141 25.11 -3.87 7.31
N ILE A 142 25.62 -4.43 6.23
CA ILE A 142 25.42 -5.82 5.88
C ILE A 142 26.67 -6.62 6.20
N ASN A 143 26.50 -7.71 6.94
CA ASN A 143 27.56 -8.67 7.20
C ASN A 143 27.18 -10.01 6.59
N LYS A 144 27.94 -10.42 5.57
CA LYS A 144 27.69 -11.67 4.83
C LYS A 144 28.13 -12.90 5.62
N GLU A 145 29.18 -12.79 6.42
CA GLU A 145 29.74 -13.91 7.18
C GLU A 145 28.75 -14.43 8.23
N ASN A 146 27.99 -13.53 8.85
CA ASN A 146 26.97 -13.86 9.84
C ASN A 146 25.53 -13.80 9.29
N SER A 147 25.35 -13.61 7.97
CA SER A 147 24.03 -13.49 7.32
C SER A 147 23.13 -12.45 8.00
N SER A 148 23.70 -11.30 8.39
CA SER A 148 22.95 -10.25 9.10
C SER A 148 23.00 -8.88 8.44
N ALA A 149 22.00 -8.06 8.73
CA ALA A 149 22.00 -6.63 8.44
C ALA A 149 21.63 -5.83 9.69
N ALA A 150 22.48 -4.89 10.08
CA ALA A 150 22.21 -3.96 11.16
C ALA A 150 21.58 -2.68 10.60
N PHE A 151 20.35 -2.38 11.01
CA PHE A 151 19.64 -1.14 10.71
C PHE A 151 19.89 -0.18 11.87
N THR A 152 20.65 0.89 11.64
CA THR A 152 20.87 1.96 12.63
C THR A 152 20.05 3.17 12.22
N LEU A 153 19.00 3.46 12.99
CA LEU A 153 18.11 4.61 12.80
C LEU A 153 18.61 5.77 13.65
N TYR A 154 18.75 6.94 13.05
CA TYR A 154 19.24 8.15 13.70
C TYR A 154 18.09 9.11 13.98
N GLY A 155 18.00 9.59 15.22
CA GLY A 155 17.16 10.71 15.61
C GLY A 155 17.73 12.02 15.07
N PRO A 156 16.88 13.06 14.95
CA PRO A 156 17.32 14.39 14.55
C PRO A 156 18.10 15.07 15.68
N GLU A 157 18.88 16.09 15.32
CA GLU A 157 19.64 16.90 16.29
C GLU A 157 18.76 17.96 16.98
N GLU A 158 17.67 18.37 16.32
CA GLU A 158 16.72 19.37 16.82
C GLU A 158 15.36 18.74 17.15
N GLY A 159 14.66 19.35 18.10
CA GLY A 159 13.29 18.96 18.46
C GLY A 159 12.29 19.20 17.34
N CYS A 160 11.11 18.56 17.46
CA CYS A 160 9.99 18.82 16.57
C CYS A 160 9.68 20.33 16.54
N PRO A 161 9.39 20.93 15.37
CA PRO A 161 9.07 22.36 15.25
C PRO A 161 7.91 22.85 16.15
N GLY A 162 7.10 21.93 16.68
CA GLY A 162 6.03 22.23 17.64
C GLY A 162 4.79 22.87 17.03
N GLU A 163 4.87 23.32 15.78
CA GLU A 163 3.77 23.95 15.04
C GLU A 163 3.57 23.30 13.67
N LEU A 164 2.30 23.18 13.26
CA LEU A 164 1.93 22.52 12.01
C LEU A 164 2.51 23.21 10.78
N GLU A 165 2.59 24.55 10.78
CA GLU A 165 3.19 25.30 9.68
C GLU A 165 4.66 24.93 9.46
N GLY A 166 5.43 24.82 10.55
CA GLY A 166 6.83 24.38 10.50
C GLY A 166 6.96 22.94 9.97
N VAL A 167 6.07 22.03 10.36
CA VAL A 167 6.06 20.65 9.86
C VAL A 167 5.71 20.57 8.37
N LEU A 168 4.70 21.32 7.92
CA LEU A 168 4.31 21.39 6.51
C LEU A 168 5.41 22.02 5.65
N ALA A 169 6.14 23.00 6.19
CA ALA A 169 7.26 23.63 5.50
C ALA A 169 8.43 22.66 5.26
N GLN A 170 8.69 21.73 6.19
CA GLN A 170 9.70 20.67 6.01
C GLN A 170 9.27 19.61 4.98
N GLY A 171 7.96 19.41 4.80
CA GLY A 171 7.42 18.51 3.78
C GLY A 171 8.00 17.10 3.83
N ALA A 172 8.62 16.65 2.75
CA ALA A 172 9.22 15.31 2.65
C ALA A 172 10.48 15.11 3.50
N GLU A 173 11.07 16.20 4.00
CA GLU A 173 12.25 16.20 4.89
C GLU A 173 11.85 16.25 6.37
N PHE A 174 10.55 16.33 6.68
CA PHE A 174 10.08 16.16 8.04
C PHE A 174 10.51 14.78 8.55
N TRP A 175 11.28 14.75 9.64
CA TRP A 175 12.03 13.56 10.09
C TRP A 175 11.20 12.27 10.13
N LEU A 176 10.00 12.31 10.73
CA LEU A 176 9.12 11.13 10.79
C LEU A 176 8.73 10.61 9.40
N LEU A 177 8.47 11.49 8.44
CA LEU A 177 8.14 11.09 7.08
C LEU A 177 9.39 10.58 6.35
N GLN A 178 10.49 11.31 6.44
CA GLN A 178 11.74 10.94 5.79
C GLN A 178 12.23 9.57 6.25
N LEU A 179 12.33 9.36 7.56
CA LEU A 179 12.78 8.10 8.14
C LEU A 179 11.86 6.93 7.77
N ALA A 180 10.54 7.12 7.75
CA ALA A 180 9.60 6.07 7.31
C ALA A 180 9.87 5.65 5.86
N ARG A 181 10.11 6.62 4.97
CA ARG A 181 10.41 6.37 3.54
C ARG A 181 11.73 5.63 3.36
N GLU A 182 12.76 6.05 4.08
CA GLU A 182 14.09 5.44 4.05
C GLU A 182 14.05 4.00 4.57
N LEU A 183 13.34 3.78 5.68
CA LEU A 183 13.15 2.45 6.25
C LEU A 183 12.36 1.52 5.34
N GLU A 184 11.23 1.98 4.77
CA GLU A 184 10.44 1.21 3.81
C GLU A 184 11.28 0.82 2.58
N ASP A 185 12.05 1.75 2.02
CA ASP A 185 12.93 1.47 0.90
C ASP A 185 14.01 0.43 1.25
N ALA A 186 14.64 0.55 2.42
CA ALA A 186 15.63 -0.41 2.89
C ALA A 186 15.03 -1.81 3.09
N ILE A 187 13.85 -1.91 3.71
CA ILE A 187 13.13 -3.17 3.91
C ILE A 187 12.85 -3.84 2.55
N LEU A 188 12.30 -3.08 1.59
CA LEU A 188 11.99 -3.61 0.26
C LEU A 188 13.25 -4.01 -0.49
N HIS A 189 14.31 -3.21 -0.41
CA HIS A 189 15.60 -3.51 -1.03
C HIS A 189 16.19 -4.83 -0.50
N LEU A 190 16.30 -5.01 0.82
CA LEU A 190 16.88 -6.21 1.39
C LEU A 190 16.00 -7.45 1.14
N ARG A 191 14.66 -7.34 1.24
CA ARG A 191 13.76 -8.48 0.97
C ARG A 191 13.91 -9.00 -0.46
N THR A 192 14.08 -8.08 -1.41
CA THR A 192 14.13 -8.42 -2.84
C THR A 192 15.53 -8.84 -3.27
N ASN A 193 16.55 -8.09 -2.84
CA ASN A 193 17.89 -8.20 -3.43
C ASN A 193 18.88 -8.96 -2.55
N ARG A 194 18.56 -9.21 -1.27
CA ARG A 194 19.43 -9.91 -0.31
C ARG A 194 18.72 -11.11 0.34
N PRO A 195 18.41 -12.17 -0.44
CA PRO A 195 17.89 -13.42 0.11
C PRO A 195 18.93 -14.16 0.98
N ASP A 196 20.21 -13.82 0.85
CA ASP A 196 21.35 -14.37 1.60
C ASP A 196 21.47 -13.80 3.03
N ILE A 197 20.77 -12.71 3.35
CA ILE A 197 20.81 -12.05 4.65
C ILE A 197 19.54 -12.37 5.41
N ASN A 198 19.62 -13.23 6.43
CA ASN A 198 18.47 -13.83 7.10
C ASN A 198 18.11 -13.18 8.44
N CYS A 199 19.02 -12.43 9.05
CA CYS A 199 18.81 -11.77 10.33
C CYS A 199 18.93 -10.25 10.20
N TRP A 200 17.96 -9.51 10.73
CA TRP A 200 18.01 -8.06 10.82
C TRP A 200 18.09 -7.63 12.28
N VAL A 201 19.02 -6.74 12.58
CA VAL A 201 19.24 -6.19 13.92
C VAL A 201 18.87 -4.70 13.91
N PHE A 202 18.01 -4.25 14.81
CA PHE A 202 17.63 -2.83 14.87
C PHE A 202 18.32 -2.09 16.01
N LYS A 203 18.86 -0.92 15.69
CA LYS A 203 19.48 0.02 16.62
C LYS A 203 18.91 1.40 16.41
N VAL A 204 18.76 2.15 17.50
CA VAL A 204 18.32 3.55 17.46
C VAL A 204 19.36 4.41 18.17
N VAL A 205 19.75 5.51 17.55
CA VAL A 205 20.72 6.47 18.08
C VAL A 205 20.06 7.84 18.08
N GLY A 206 19.97 8.49 19.24
CA GLY A 206 19.40 9.84 19.36
C GLY A 206 19.06 10.19 20.81
N GLU A 207 18.70 11.45 21.05
CA GLU A 207 18.27 11.89 22.38
C GLU A 207 16.79 11.58 22.61
N SER A 208 16.47 10.82 23.67
CA SER A 208 15.08 10.42 23.96
C SER A 208 14.13 11.60 24.10
N ARG A 209 14.58 12.73 24.64
CA ARG A 209 13.76 13.94 24.77
C ARG A 209 13.35 14.50 23.40
N ILE A 210 14.27 14.49 22.43
CA ILE A 210 14.01 14.95 21.07
C ILE A 210 13.04 14.00 20.38
N LEU A 211 13.30 12.69 20.43
CA LEU A 211 12.42 11.68 19.83
C LEU A 211 10.98 11.78 20.37
N ASN A 212 10.82 11.91 21.69
CA ASN A 212 9.52 12.07 22.32
C ASN A 212 8.78 13.33 21.84
N SER A 213 9.48 14.41 21.45
CA SER A 213 8.82 15.62 20.94
C SER A 213 8.13 15.37 19.59
N TYR A 214 8.68 14.48 18.75
CA TYR A 214 8.05 14.09 17.49
C TYR A 214 6.88 13.14 17.72
N ASP A 215 7.03 12.17 18.61
CA ASP A 215 5.96 11.23 18.96
C ASP A 215 4.75 11.96 19.56
N SER A 216 4.97 12.85 20.54
CA SER A 216 3.89 13.66 21.11
C SER A 216 3.21 14.50 20.04
N PHE A 217 3.97 15.17 19.16
CA PHE A 217 3.38 15.98 18.11
C PHE A 217 2.53 15.16 17.12
N LEU A 218 2.99 13.96 16.75
CA LEU A 218 2.25 13.06 15.87
C LEU A 218 0.96 12.55 16.54
N LEU A 219 1.02 12.21 17.83
CA LEU A 219 -0.10 11.65 18.59
C LEU A 219 -1.14 12.71 18.98
N ASP A 220 -0.69 13.93 19.30
CA ASP A 220 -1.57 15.05 19.65
C ASP A 220 -2.22 15.68 18.41
N GLY A 221 -1.59 15.53 17.23
CA GLY A 221 -2.03 16.07 15.95
C GLY A 221 -3.25 15.39 15.30
N VAL A 222 -4.14 14.78 16.11
CA VAL A 222 -5.33 14.07 15.64
C VAL A 222 -6.20 14.97 14.76
N GLY A 223 -6.62 14.46 13.60
CA GLY A 223 -7.46 15.19 12.65
C GLY A 223 -6.69 15.99 11.60
N ASN A 224 -5.36 16.14 11.74
CA ASN A 224 -4.55 16.68 10.66
C ASN A 224 -4.26 15.63 9.58
N TRP A 225 -4.55 15.94 8.33
CA TRP A 225 -4.41 14.99 7.22
C TRP A 225 -2.96 14.55 6.98
N PHE A 226 -1.98 15.44 7.13
CA PHE A 226 -0.58 15.14 6.80
C PHE A 226 0.04 14.26 7.88
N LEU A 227 -0.19 14.59 9.15
CA LEU A 227 0.22 13.77 10.28
C LEU A 227 -0.45 12.39 10.26
N GLU A 228 -1.73 12.33 9.89
CA GLU A 228 -2.43 11.05 9.73
C GLU A 228 -1.81 10.22 8.60
N GLU A 229 -1.48 10.79 7.45
CA GLU A 229 -0.80 10.06 6.36
C GLU A 229 0.59 9.55 6.78
N ILE A 230 1.35 10.32 7.57
CA ILE A 230 2.62 9.88 8.16
C ILE A 230 2.40 8.69 9.11
N ARG A 231 1.42 8.78 10.01
CA ARG A 231 1.07 7.71 10.94
C ARG A 231 0.65 6.44 10.20
N LEU A 232 -0.24 6.56 9.22
CA LEU A 232 -0.68 5.45 8.37
C LEU A 232 0.50 4.83 7.60
N PHE A 233 1.47 5.63 7.17
CA PHE A 233 2.63 5.13 6.47
C PHE A 233 3.60 4.38 7.38
N TRP A 234 3.85 4.88 8.59
CA TRP A 234 4.57 4.12 9.62
C TRP A 234 3.90 2.79 9.91
N MET A 235 2.57 2.77 10.10
CA MET A 235 1.84 1.51 10.32
C MET A 235 2.03 0.52 9.18
N ARG A 236 1.98 0.96 7.92
CA ARG A 236 2.25 0.08 6.76
C ARG A 236 3.69 -0.44 6.75
N THR A 237 4.65 0.44 6.99
CA THR A 237 6.09 0.12 7.00
C THR A 237 6.42 -0.90 8.09
N LEU A 238 5.99 -0.64 9.32
CA LEU A 238 6.18 -1.55 10.45
C LEU A 238 5.44 -2.88 10.24
N LYS A 239 4.25 -2.86 9.63
CA LYS A 239 3.52 -4.11 9.32
C LYS A 239 4.31 -5.03 8.38
N ARG A 240 5.17 -4.48 7.52
CA ARG A 240 6.04 -5.31 6.68
C ARG A 240 7.09 -6.06 7.45
N LEU A 241 7.55 -5.53 8.59
CA LEU A 241 8.47 -6.22 9.48
C LEU A 241 7.79 -7.47 10.06
N ASP A 242 6.52 -7.39 10.47
CA ASP A 242 5.79 -8.56 10.99
C ASP A 242 5.69 -9.71 9.99
N ILE A 243 5.55 -9.39 8.69
CA ILE A 243 5.35 -10.38 7.62
C ILE A 243 6.63 -10.64 6.82
N THR A 244 7.80 -10.19 7.32
CA THR A 244 9.07 -10.46 6.65
C THR A 244 9.56 -11.87 6.95
N SER A 245 10.19 -12.50 5.95
CA SER A 245 10.78 -13.83 6.09
C SER A 245 12.21 -13.74 6.64
N ARG A 246 12.44 -12.88 7.65
CA ARG A 246 13.73 -12.62 8.29
C ARG A 246 13.56 -12.65 9.80
N SER A 247 14.56 -13.16 10.51
CA SER A 247 14.62 -13.06 11.97
C SER A 247 14.93 -11.61 12.35
N LEU A 248 14.18 -11.06 13.30
CA LEU A 248 14.39 -9.71 13.81
C LEU A 248 14.97 -9.79 15.22
N MET A 249 16.06 -9.06 15.48
CA MET A 249 16.77 -8.97 16.77
C MET A 249 16.98 -7.53 17.21
#